data_AF-A0A950XH41-F1
#
_entry.id   AF-A0A950XH41-F1
#
_cell.length_a   1.000
_cell.length_b   1.000
_cell.length_c   1.000
_cell.angle_alpha   90.00
_cell.angle_beta   90.00
_cell.angle_gamma   90.00
#
_symmetry.space_group_name_H-M   'P 1'
#
loop_
_entity.id
_entity.type
_entity.pdbx_description
1 polymer ?
#
loop_
_entity_poly.entity_id
_entity_poly.type
_entity_poly.pdbx_seq_one_letter_code
_entity_poly.pdbx_strand_id
1 'polypeptide(L)' 'MSKDPIDRAADAIKGTIDDARDSVHENAHRSEAEAERMRRDVAGDAMSPGEKAGSAANEAKNRAQAEIDKMKRELRDRT' A
#
# COMPACT_ATOMS: atom_id res chain seq x y z
N MET A 1 35.06 -11.21 -3.47
CA MET A 1 35.17 -11.06 -1.99
C MET A 1 33.89 -11.60 -1.39
N SER A 2 33.97 -12.62 -0.52
CA SER A 2 32.79 -13.07 0.23
C SER A 2 32.43 -11.98 1.24
N LYS A 3 31.18 -11.54 1.26
CA LYS A 3 30.69 -10.62 2.31
C LYS A 3 30.94 -11.22 3.69
N ASP A 4 31.30 -10.36 4.64
CA ASP A 4 31.47 -10.77 6.03
C ASP A 4 30.14 -11.30 6.59
N PRO A 5 30.16 -12.25 7.54
CA PRO A 5 28.94 -12.80 8.14
C PRO A 5 28.03 -11.72 8.75
N ILE A 6 28.64 -10.65 9.27
CA ILE A 6 27.95 -9.50 9.85
C ILE A 6 27.22 -8.69 8.77
N ASP A 7 27.84 -8.49 7.60
CA ASP A 7 27.21 -7.80 6.47
C ASP A 7 25.99 -8.57 5.95
N ARG A 8 26.06 -9.91 5.90
CA ARG A 8 24.89 -10.73 5.55
C ARG A 8 23.77 -10.61 6.57
N ALA A 9 24.08 -10.58 7.86
CA ALA A 9 23.09 -10.43 8.91
C ALA A 9 22.41 -9.04 8.86
N ALA A 10 23.20 -7.99 8.60
CA ALA A 10 22.67 -6.63 8.41
C ALA A 10 21.78 -6.52 7.16
N ASP A 11 22.19 -7.11 6.03
CA ASP A 11 21.39 -7.17 4.80
C ASP A 11 20.05 -7.90 5.03
N ALA A 12 20.05 -9.01 5.76
CA ALA A 12 18.83 -9.78 6.07
C ALA A 12 17.85 -9.02 6.98
N ILE A 13 18.36 -8.34 8.01
CA ILE A 13 17.53 -7.51 8.89
C ILE A 13 16.93 -6.35 8.11
N LYS A 14 17.72 -5.70 7.25
CA LYS A 14 17.26 -4.59 6.42
C LYS A 14 16.17 -5.02 5.46
N GLY A 15 16.33 -6.17 4.79
CA GLY A 15 15.28 -6.75 3.95
C GLY A 15 13.98 -6.98 4.71
N THR A 16 14.07 -7.57 5.91
CA THR A 16 12.89 -7.81 6.76
C THR A 16 12.15 -6.51 7.14
N ILE A 17 12.90 -5.45 7.47
CA ILE A 17 12.33 -4.14 7.81
C ILE A 17 11.66 -3.51 6.59
N ASP A 18 12.32 -3.57 5.43
CA ASP A 18 11.78 -3.00 4.20
C ASP A 18 10.52 -3.76 3.75
N ASP A 19 10.44 -5.07 3.97
CA ASP A 19 9.25 -5.88 3.65
C ASP A 19 8.08 -5.57 4.58
N ALA A 20 8.36 -5.41 5.88
CA ALA A 20 7.35 -4.99 6.85
C ALA A 20 6.79 -3.60 6.50
N ARG A 21 7.67 -2.66 6.12
CA ARG A 21 7.27 -1.31 5.73
C ARG A 21 6.39 -1.31 4.48
N ASP A 22 6.78 -2.07 3.45
CA ASP A 22 6.01 -2.18 2.22
C ASP A 22 4.64 -2.81 2.47
N SER A 23 4.58 -3.86 3.30
CA SER A 23 3.32 -4.51 3.65
C SER A 23 2.39 -3.57 4.44
N VAL A 24 2.94 -2.71 5.31
CA VAL A 24 2.17 -1.70 6.03
C VAL A 24 1.63 -0.64 5.07
N HIS A 25 2.44 -0.15 4.15
CA HIS A 25 2.02 0.83 3.14
C HIS A 25 0.93 0.27 2.22
N GLU A 26 1.09 -0.96 1.73
CA GLU A 26 0.08 -1.63 0.91
C GLU A 26 -1.25 -1.77 1.66
N ASN A 27 -1.20 -2.21 2.92
CA ASN A 27 -2.39 -2.36 3.75
C ASN A 27 -3.05 -1.01 4.08
N ALA A 28 -2.26 0.05 4.29
CA ALA A 28 -2.79 1.39 4.53
C ALA A 28 -3.57 1.88 3.31
N HIS A 29 -3.00 1.79 2.12
CA HIS A 29 -3.67 2.17 0.88
C HIS A 29 -4.93 1.34 0.60
N ARG A 30 -4.90 0.02 0.85
CA ARG A 30 -6.10 -0.81 0.75
C ARG A 30 -7.18 -0.40 1.77
N SER A 31 -6.78 -0.12 3.00
CA SER A 31 -7.71 0.29 4.06
C SER A 31 -8.34 1.66 3.76
N GLU A 32 -7.58 2.61 3.23
CA GLU A 32 -8.13 3.92 2.83
C GLU A 32 -9.11 3.79 1.65
N ALA A 33 -8.83 2.91 0.69
CA ALA A 33 -9.75 2.62 -0.41
C ALA A 33 -11.07 2.00 0.10
N GLU A 34 -11.00 1.07 1.07
CA GLU A 34 -12.17 0.52 1.73
C GLU A 34 -12.93 1.55 2.57
N ALA A 35 -12.22 2.45 3.25
CA ALA A 35 -12.83 3.53 4.02
C ALA A 35 -13.62 4.49 3.13
N GLU A 36 -13.10 4.85 1.96
CA GLU A 36 -13.83 5.65 0.97
C GLU A 36 -15.09 4.93 0.48
N ARG A 37 -15.00 3.63 0.20
CA ARG A 37 -16.17 2.82 -0.16
C ARG A 37 -17.21 2.77 0.96
N MET A 38 -16.78 2.50 2.20
CA MET A 38 -17.66 2.50 3.37
C MET A 38 -18.30 3.87 3.63
N ARG A 39 -17.57 4.97 3.43
CA ARG A 39 -18.13 6.32 3.52
C ARG A 39 -19.27 6.50 2.54
N ARG A 40 -19.11 6.04 1.29
CA ARG A 40 -20.21 6.10 0.30
C ARG A 40 -21.35 5.14 0.63
N ASP A 41 -21.08 3.97 1.20
CA ASP A 41 -22.12 3.02 1.60
C ASP A 41 -22.95 3.57 2.79
N VAL A 42 -22.32 4.21 3.77
CA VAL A 42 -22.98 4.78 4.95
C VAL A 42 -23.66 6.12 4.64
N ALA A 43 -22.95 7.03 3.96
CA ALA A 43 -23.47 8.36 3.67
C ALA A 43 -24.37 8.36 2.43
N GLY A 44 -24.29 7.34 1.57
CA GLY A 44 -25.28 7.00 0.54
C GLY A 44 -25.86 8.21 -0.20
N ASP A 45 -27.08 8.58 0.15
CA ASP A 45 -27.85 9.66 -0.48
C ASP A 45 -27.62 11.06 0.11
N ALA A 46 -26.96 11.14 1.27
CA ALA A 46 -26.58 12.43 1.88
C ALA A 46 -25.34 13.06 1.23
N MET A 47 -24.55 12.29 0.46
CA MET A 47 -23.41 12.83 -0.30
C MET A 47 -23.86 13.47 -1.61
N SER A 48 -23.36 14.68 -1.87
CA SER A 48 -23.53 15.33 -3.17
C SER A 48 -22.84 14.55 -4.30
N PRO A 49 -23.25 14.76 -5.57
CA PRO A 49 -22.59 14.12 -6.71
C PRO A 49 -21.09 14.38 -6.79
N GLY A 50 -20.64 15.60 -6.42
CA GLY A 50 -19.22 15.96 -6.38
C GLY A 50 -18.44 15.19 -5.32
N GLU A 51 -19.02 15.01 -4.13
CA GLU A 51 -18.40 14.23 -3.05
C GLU A 51 -18.33 12.74 -3.39
N LYS A 52 -19.37 12.18 -4.03
CA LYS A 52 -19.34 10.79 -4.52
C LYS A 52 -18.23 10.58 -5.56
N ALA A 53 -18.09 11.50 -6.51
CA ALA A 53 -17.05 11.44 -7.53
C ALA A 53 -15.63 11.58 -6.92
N GLY A 54 -15.44 12.51 -5.99
CA GLY A 54 -14.18 12.68 -5.27
C GLY A 54 -13.79 11.44 -4.47
N SER A 55 -14.75 10.84 -3.76
CA SER A 55 -14.53 9.60 -3.01
C SER A 55 -14.19 8.42 -3.93
N ALA A 56 -14.85 8.28 -5.07
CA ALA A 56 -14.50 7.26 -6.06
C ALA A 56 -13.09 7.46 -6.65
N ALA A 57 -12.69 8.72 -6.89
CA ALA A 57 -11.35 9.05 -7.36
C ALA A 57 -10.28 8.73 -6.30
N ASN A 58 -10.55 9.02 -5.01
CA ASN A 58 -9.66 8.67 -3.91
C ASN A 58 -9.51 7.15 -3.76
N GLU A 59 -10.61 6.39 -3.85
CA GLU A 59 -10.56 4.94 -3.83
C GLU A 59 -9.70 4.38 -4.98
N ALA A 60 -9.90 4.90 -6.20
CA ALA A 60 -9.12 4.48 -7.37
C ALA A 60 -7.62 4.81 -7.19
N LYS A 61 -7.30 6.01 -6.71
CA LYS A 61 -5.93 6.43 -6.40
C LYS A 61 -5.28 5.49 -5.37
N ASN A 62 -5.99 5.19 -4.29
CA ASN A 62 -5.48 4.34 -3.23
C ASN A 62 -5.28 2.90 -3.69
N ARG A 63 -6.19 2.35 -4.51
CA ARG A 63 -5.94 1.04 -5.16
C ARG A 63 -4.70 1.05 -6.05
N ALA A 64 -4.55 2.08 -6.89
CA ALA A 64 -3.37 2.19 -7.76
C ALA A 64 -2.06 2.29 -6.95
N GLN A 65 -2.06 3.02 -5.84
CA GLN A 65 -0.90 3.10 -4.94
C GLN A 65 -0.59 1.75 -4.30
N ALA A 66 -1.61 1.02 -3.83
CA ALA A 66 -1.43 -0.33 -3.31
C ALA A 66 -0.84 -1.29 -4.36
N GLU A 67 -1.28 -1.20 -5.62
CA GLU A 67 -0.71 -2.00 -6.72
C GLU A 67 0.75 -1.65 -7.01
N ILE A 68 1.10 -0.35 -7.00
CA ILE A 68 2.49 0.10 -7.17
C ILE A 68 3.38 -0.45 -6.06
N ASP A 69 2.93 -0.39 -4.80
CA ASP A 69 3.71 -0.89 -3.67
C ASP A 69 3.84 -2.42 -3.70
N LYS A 70 2.78 -3.13 -4.11
CA LYS A 70 2.86 -4.57 -4.39
C LYS A 70 3.89 -4.88 -5.48
N MET A 71 3.89 -4.12 -6.58
CA MET A 71 4.83 -4.30 -7.69
C MET A 71 6.28 -4.03 -7.24
N LYS A 72 6.53 -3.01 -6.40
CA LYS A 72 7.87 -2.77 -5.83
C LYS A 72 8.35 -3.95 -5.00
N ARG A 73 7.49 -4.54 -4.17
CA ARG A 73 7.81 -5.75 -3.40
C ARG A 73 8.14 -6.91 -4.33
N GLU A 74 7.31 -7.18 -5.33
CA GLU A 74 7.55 -8.26 -6.30
C GLU A 74 8.84 -8.09 -7.11
N LEU A 75 9.24 -6.85 -7.40
CA LEU A 75 10.51 -6.54 -8.07
C LEU A 75 11.70 -6.81 -7.16
N ARG A 76 11.61 -6.43 -5.87
CA ARG A 76 12.64 -6.72 -4.86
C ARG A 76 12.80 -8.23 -4.66
N ASP A 77 11.71 -8.97 -4.54
CA ASP A 77 11.73 -10.42 -4.35
C ASP A 77 12.36 -11.17 -5.54
N ARG A 78 12.41 -10.55 -6.72
CA ARG A 78 13.00 -11.10 -7.95
C ARG A 78 14.48 -10.76 -8.17
N THR A 79 15.04 -9.79 -7.46
CA THR A 79 16.41 -9.29 -7.63
C THR A 79 17.30 -9.67 -6.46
#